data_AF-A0A1F7LP00-F1
#
_entry.id   AF-A0A1F7LP00-F1
#
_cell.length_a   1.000
_cell.length_b   1.000
_cell.length_c   1.000
_cell.angle_alpha   90.00
_cell.angle_beta   90.00
_cell.angle_gamma   90.00
#
_symmetry.space_group_name_H-M   'P 1'
#
loop_
_entity.id
_entity.type
_entity.pdbx_description
1 polymer ?
#
loop_
_entity_poly.entity_id
_entity_poly.type
_entity_poly.pdbx_seq_one_letter_code
_entity_poly.pdbx_strand_id
1 'polypeptide(L)'
;MMTKLGRNAPCPCGSGRKYKRCCLPQHDAAAAERAAAAAHAAARLAPSGPAAFVWDDDGLDEASNRVVDLVHAGKLDEAEQAARDLLARYPDVHDGVERLAMVYEARGDRKQAAEYYRRALALMRENADGYDPEAIDWMRQKAESMEQNP
;
A
#
# COMPACT_ATOMS: atom_id res chain seq x y z
N MET A 1 15.84 -1.06 51.25
CA MET A 1 14.70 -0.13 51.14
C MET A 1 15.23 1.25 50.77
N MET A 2 14.78 1.83 49.65
CA MET A 2 15.14 3.22 49.31
C MET A 2 14.08 4.15 49.91
N THR A 3 14.37 4.79 51.04
CA THR A 3 13.42 5.67 51.73
C THR A 3 13.11 6.87 50.84
N LYS A 4 11.87 6.98 50.35
CA LYS A 4 11.45 8.09 49.47
C LYS A 4 11.71 9.42 50.18
N LEU A 5 12.71 10.18 49.71
CA LEU A 5 13.13 11.41 50.35
C LEU A 5 11.99 12.44 50.34
N GLY A 6 11.51 12.81 51.52
CA GLY A 6 10.34 13.67 51.66
C GLY A 6 10.53 15.03 50.98
N ARG A 7 9.53 15.53 50.25
CA ARG A 7 9.59 16.80 49.49
C ARG A 7 10.06 18.01 50.32
N ASN A 8 9.81 18.00 51.64
CA ASN A 8 10.22 19.07 52.57
C ASN A 8 11.57 18.83 53.28
N ALA A 9 12.21 17.67 53.13
CA ALA A 9 13.49 17.33 53.74
C ALA A 9 14.63 18.23 53.21
N PRO A 10 15.76 18.37 53.95
CA PRO A 10 16.97 19.00 53.41
C PRO A 10 17.43 18.28 52.13
N CYS A 11 17.90 19.05 51.15
CA CYS A 11 18.28 18.53 49.84
C CYS A 11 19.64 17.79 49.93
N PRO A 12 19.76 16.55 49.42
CA PRO A 12 20.97 15.74 49.58
C PRO A 12 22.18 16.27 48.78
N CYS A 13 22.02 17.28 47.92
CA CYS A 13 23.13 17.94 47.20
C CYS A 13 23.94 18.93 48.07
N GLY A 14 23.68 19.01 49.38
CA GLY A 14 24.42 19.88 50.31
C GLY A 14 24.00 21.36 50.30
N SER A 15 23.01 21.76 49.50
CA SER A 15 22.61 23.17 49.33
C SER A 15 21.90 23.82 50.53
N GLY A 16 21.67 23.10 51.62
CA GLY A 16 20.92 23.56 52.82
C GLY A 16 19.42 23.84 52.59
N ARG A 17 18.94 23.83 51.34
CA ARG A 17 17.55 24.12 50.96
C ARG A 17 16.66 22.88 51.10
N LYS A 18 15.34 23.09 51.20
CA LYS A 18 14.35 21.99 51.13
C LYS A 18 14.36 21.37 49.73
N TYR A 19 14.31 20.04 49.63
CA TYR A 19 14.42 19.26 48.38
C TYR A 19 13.48 19.76 47.27
N LYS A 20 12.21 20.06 47.60
CA LYS A 20 11.22 20.64 46.65
C LYS A 20 11.56 22.01 46.06
N ARG A 21 12.54 22.74 46.63
CA ARG A 21 13.02 24.05 46.16
C ARG A 21 14.48 23.98 45.66
N CYS A 22 14.99 22.78 45.39
CA CYS A 22 16.35 22.57 44.90
C CYS A 22 16.38 21.49 43.81
N CYS A 23 16.77 20.25 44.10
CA CYS A 23 16.93 19.23 43.06
C CYS A 23 15.63 18.53 42.63
N LEU A 24 14.55 18.56 43.42
CA LEU A 24 13.32 17.85 43.05
C LEU A 24 12.73 18.31 41.69
N PRO A 25 12.60 19.61 41.36
CA PRO A 25 12.12 20.02 40.04
C PRO A 25 12.98 19.52 38.88
N GLN A 26 14.30 19.41 39.08
CA GLN A 26 15.23 18.87 38.09
C GLN A 26 15.07 17.36 37.94
N HIS A 27 14.89 16.64 39.05
CA HIS A 27 14.63 15.19 39.04
C HIS A 27 13.25 14.86 38.46
N ASP A 28 12.22 15.65 38.76
CA ASP A 28 10.88 15.52 38.21
C ASP A 28 10.89 15.78 36.69
N ALA A 29 11.63 16.80 36.22
CA ALA A 29 11.82 17.05 34.79
C ALA A 29 12.57 15.92 34.08
N ALA A 30 13.67 15.43 34.65
CA ALA A 30 14.41 14.29 34.09
C ALA A 30 13.60 12.98 34.11
N ALA A 31 12.69 12.80 35.07
CA ALA A 31 11.75 11.68 35.09
C ALA A 31 10.68 11.81 34.00
N ALA A 32 10.15 13.02 33.78
CA ALA A 32 9.20 13.29 32.70
C ALA A 32 9.84 13.11 31.31
N GLU A 33 11.07 13.58 31.12
CA GLU A 33 11.84 13.38 29.88
C GLU A 33 12.08 11.90 29.59
N ARG A 34 12.48 11.12 30.60
CA ARG A 34 12.64 9.66 30.47
C ARG A 34 11.32 8.95 30.17
N ALA A 35 10.22 9.39 30.75
CA ALA A 35 8.89 8.85 30.44
C ALA A 35 8.47 9.17 28.99
N ALA A 36 8.73 10.39 28.51
CA ALA A 36 8.47 10.80 27.13
C ALA A 36 9.36 10.03 26.13
N ALA A 37 10.64 9.85 26.43
CA ALA A 37 11.56 9.05 25.61
C ALA A 37 11.13 7.57 25.56
N ALA A 38 10.70 6.99 26.69
CA ALA A 38 10.18 5.63 26.74
C ALA A 38 8.87 5.49 25.93
N ALA A 39 7.96 6.47 26.01
CA ALA A 39 6.74 6.50 25.20
C ALA A 39 7.06 6.59 23.69
N HIS A 40 8.02 7.42 23.28
CA HIS A 40 8.46 7.50 21.89
C HIS A 40 9.14 6.21 21.40
N ALA A 41 9.93 5.54 22.24
CA ALA A 41 10.52 4.26 21.91
C ALA A 41 9.46 3.16 21.76
N ALA A 42 8.48 3.11 22.69
CA ALA A 42 7.35 2.20 22.61
C ALA A 42 6.50 2.43 21.35
N ALA A 43 6.26 3.70 20.97
CA ALA A 43 5.53 4.04 19.75
C ALA A 43 6.25 3.63 18.44
N ARG A 44 7.59 3.51 18.45
CA ARG A 44 8.37 2.99 17.31
C ARG A 44 8.43 1.45 17.26
N LEU A 45 8.21 0.79 18.39
CA LEU A 45 8.22 -0.68 18.52
C LEU A 45 6.80 -1.28 18.47
N ALA A 46 5.76 -0.44 18.57
CA ALA A 46 4.39 -0.84 18.32
C ALA A 46 4.19 -1.13 16.83
N PRO A 47 3.60 -2.28 16.44
CA PRO A 47 3.21 -2.52 15.06
C PRO A 47 2.15 -1.49 14.66
N SER A 48 2.33 -0.87 13.49
CA SER A 48 1.46 0.17 12.97
C SER A 48 0.18 -0.41 12.37
N GLY A 49 -0.75 -0.85 13.21
CA GLY A 49 -2.10 -1.27 12.82
C GLY A 49 -2.68 -2.43 13.64
N PRO A 50 -4.00 -2.67 13.56
CA PRO A 50 -4.57 -3.93 14.04
C PRO A 50 -3.99 -5.09 13.22
N ALA A 51 -3.63 -6.18 13.92
CA ALA A 51 -3.11 -7.45 13.40
C ALA A 51 -2.90 -7.49 11.88
N ALA A 52 -1.69 -7.12 11.44
CA ALA A 52 -1.39 -6.82 10.05
C ALA A 52 -1.89 -7.90 9.09
N PHE A 53 -2.93 -7.57 8.33
CA PHE A 53 -3.19 -8.19 7.04
C PHE A 53 -2.00 -7.81 6.16
N VAL A 54 -1.05 -8.73 6.05
CA VAL A 54 0.02 -8.62 5.05
C VAL A 54 -0.65 -8.87 3.72
N TRP A 55 -0.98 -7.78 3.00
CA TRP A 55 -1.00 -7.85 1.55
C TRP A 55 0.45 -8.14 1.18
N ASP A 56 0.76 -9.38 0.82
CA ASP A 56 2.02 -9.64 0.14
C ASP A 56 1.97 -8.82 -1.15
N ASP A 57 2.81 -7.79 -1.22
CA ASP A 57 3.05 -7.01 -2.45
C ASP A 57 3.76 -7.94 -3.42
N ASP A 58 2.97 -8.78 -4.09
CA ASP A 58 3.41 -9.79 -5.04
C ASP A 58 3.97 -9.19 -6.33
N GLY A 59 3.94 -7.86 -6.45
CA GLY A 59 4.42 -7.08 -7.59
C GLY A 59 3.41 -6.96 -8.73
N LEU A 60 2.14 -7.34 -8.54
CA LEU A 60 1.07 -7.20 -9.53
C LEU A 60 0.89 -5.73 -9.95
N ASP A 61 0.78 -4.80 -9.00
CA ASP A 61 0.60 -3.36 -9.28
C ASP A 61 1.77 -2.78 -10.09
N GLU A 62 3.02 -3.07 -9.69
CA GLU A 62 4.21 -2.58 -10.42
C GLU A 62 4.28 -3.18 -11.84
N ALA A 63 3.95 -4.46 -11.99
CA ALA A 63 3.92 -5.14 -13.28
C ALA A 63 2.81 -4.61 -14.20
N SER A 64 1.62 -4.36 -13.64
CA SER A 64 0.46 -3.81 -14.34
C SER A 64 0.73 -2.36 -14.80
N ASN A 65 1.25 -1.52 -13.91
CA ASN A 65 1.62 -0.12 -14.21
C ASN A 65 2.74 -0.03 -15.26
N ARG A 66 3.74 -0.91 -15.22
CA ARG A 66 4.82 -0.96 -16.23
C ARG A 66 4.28 -1.13 -17.66
N VAL A 67 3.20 -1.90 -17.87
CA VAL A 67 2.59 -2.00 -19.21
C VAL A 67 1.93 -0.68 -19.60
N VAL A 68 1.20 -0.04 -18.69
CA VAL A 68 0.54 1.25 -18.92
C VAL A 68 1.54 2.33 -19.31
N ASP A 69 2.68 2.41 -18.60
CA ASP A 69 3.77 3.35 -18.93
C ASP A 69 4.37 3.09 -20.32
N LEU A 70 4.56 1.83 -20.70
CA LEU A 70 5.06 1.46 -22.03
C LEU A 70 4.06 1.78 -23.15
N VAL A 71 2.74 1.61 -22.89
CA VAL A 71 1.68 2.03 -23.81
C VAL A 71 1.69 3.56 -23.98
N HIS A 72 1.74 4.33 -22.89
CA HIS A 72 1.83 5.79 -22.95
C HIS A 72 3.11 6.30 -23.64
N ALA A 73 4.21 5.56 -23.52
CA ALA A 73 5.46 5.84 -24.23
C ALA A 73 5.45 5.43 -25.72
N GLY A 74 4.36 4.82 -26.22
CA GLY A 74 4.26 4.29 -27.59
C GLY A 74 5.13 3.06 -27.86
N LYS A 75 5.67 2.42 -26.81
CA LYS A 75 6.57 1.26 -26.86
C LYS A 75 5.76 -0.04 -26.91
N LEU A 76 4.91 -0.17 -27.92
CA LEU A 76 3.84 -1.18 -27.94
C LEU A 76 4.35 -2.63 -27.95
N ASP A 77 5.52 -2.89 -28.51
CA ASP A 77 6.14 -4.22 -28.52
C ASP A 77 6.72 -4.60 -27.14
N GLU A 78 7.35 -3.65 -26.44
CA GLU A 78 7.79 -3.83 -25.05
C GLU A 78 6.59 -4.01 -24.11
N ALA A 79 5.51 -3.24 -24.35
CA ALA A 79 4.26 -3.33 -23.60
C ALA A 79 3.57 -4.69 -23.78
N GLU A 80 3.52 -5.22 -25.00
CA GLU A 80 2.96 -6.55 -25.29
C GLU A 80 3.74 -7.66 -24.56
N GLN A 81 5.07 -7.58 -24.55
CA GLN A 81 5.89 -8.56 -23.82
C GLN A 81 5.67 -8.45 -22.30
N ALA A 82 5.70 -7.23 -21.74
CA ALA A 82 5.43 -7.02 -20.32
C ALA A 82 4.03 -7.52 -19.90
N ALA A 83 3.02 -7.38 -20.76
CA ALA A 83 1.67 -7.89 -20.52
C ALA A 83 1.60 -9.42 -20.59
N ARG A 84 2.37 -10.07 -21.48
CA ARG A 84 2.54 -11.53 -21.49
C ARG A 84 3.26 -12.03 -20.24
N ASP A 85 4.31 -11.35 -19.80
CA ASP A 85 5.06 -11.70 -18.58
C ASP A 85 4.22 -11.49 -17.30
N LEU A 86 3.26 -10.55 -17.34
CA LEU A 86 2.25 -10.37 -16.31
C LEU A 86 1.25 -11.55 -16.32
N LEU A 87 0.65 -11.87 -17.48
CA LEU A 87 -0.27 -13.01 -17.61
C LEU A 87 0.38 -14.36 -17.26
N ALA A 88 1.68 -14.53 -17.50
CA ALA A 88 2.41 -15.75 -17.15
C ALA A 88 2.68 -15.89 -15.64
N ARG A 89 2.77 -14.78 -14.91
CA ARG A 89 2.96 -14.77 -13.44
C ARG A 89 1.65 -14.84 -12.67
N TYR A 90 0.61 -14.18 -13.18
CA TYR A 90 -0.71 -14.10 -12.54
C TYR A 90 -1.76 -14.54 -13.58
N PRO A 91 -1.91 -15.86 -13.83
CA PRO A 91 -2.80 -16.38 -14.87
C PRO A 91 -4.29 -16.19 -14.54
N ASP A 92 -4.62 -16.11 -13.25
CA ASP A 92 -6.00 -16.08 -12.74
C ASP A 92 -6.54 -14.65 -12.51
N VAL A 93 -5.71 -13.61 -12.69
CA VAL A 93 -6.12 -12.20 -12.54
C VAL A 93 -6.37 -11.56 -13.91
N HIS A 94 -7.38 -10.69 -13.98
CA HIS A 94 -7.78 -10.09 -15.24
C HIS A 94 -6.74 -9.11 -15.84
N ASP A 95 -5.89 -8.49 -15.01
CA ASP A 95 -4.89 -7.47 -15.41
C ASP A 95 -4.02 -7.90 -16.59
N GLY A 96 -3.43 -9.10 -16.56
CA GLY A 96 -2.57 -9.58 -17.66
C GLY A 96 -3.28 -9.59 -19.02
N VAL A 97 -4.58 -9.90 -19.00
CA VAL A 97 -5.43 -9.95 -20.19
C VAL A 97 -5.93 -8.55 -20.58
N GLU A 98 -6.32 -7.72 -19.61
CA GLU A 98 -6.76 -6.35 -19.83
C GLU A 98 -5.61 -5.49 -20.42
N ARG A 99 -4.40 -5.62 -19.87
CA ARG A 99 -3.22 -4.90 -20.33
C ARG A 99 -2.83 -5.29 -21.76
N LEU A 100 -3.02 -6.56 -22.16
CA LEU A 100 -2.92 -6.96 -23.58
C LEU A 100 -3.98 -6.24 -24.43
N ALA A 101 -5.23 -6.17 -23.97
CA ALA A 101 -6.29 -5.46 -24.69
C ALA A 101 -5.95 -3.98 -24.92
N MET A 102 -5.40 -3.30 -23.91
CA MET A 102 -4.92 -1.91 -24.02
C MET A 102 -3.80 -1.75 -25.06
N VAL A 103 -2.85 -2.71 -25.13
CA VAL A 103 -1.77 -2.69 -26.12
C VAL A 103 -2.32 -2.80 -27.54
N TYR A 104 -3.28 -3.70 -27.79
CA TYR A 104 -3.90 -3.83 -29.11
C TYR A 104 -4.81 -2.65 -29.46
N GLU A 105 -5.50 -2.05 -28.48
CA GLU A 105 -6.24 -0.78 -28.68
C GLU A 105 -5.29 0.34 -29.11
N ALA A 106 -4.14 0.49 -28.44
CA ALA A 106 -3.12 1.49 -28.78
C ALA A 106 -2.45 1.24 -30.14
N ARG A 107 -2.38 -0.02 -30.60
CA ARG A 107 -1.96 -0.38 -31.97
C ARG A 107 -3.04 -0.13 -33.03
N GLY A 108 -4.28 0.11 -32.62
CA GLY A 108 -5.44 0.19 -33.52
C GLY A 108 -5.98 -1.16 -33.98
N ASP A 109 -5.49 -2.30 -33.48
CA ASP A 109 -6.10 -3.61 -33.73
C ASP A 109 -7.28 -3.82 -32.76
N ARG A 110 -8.39 -3.16 -33.10
CA ARG A 110 -9.61 -3.17 -32.30
C ARG A 110 -10.26 -4.57 -32.24
N LYS A 111 -9.98 -5.44 -33.22
CA LYS A 111 -10.46 -6.83 -33.22
C LYS A 111 -9.75 -7.67 -32.17
N GLN A 112 -8.43 -7.59 -32.09
CA GLN A 112 -7.68 -8.25 -31.02
C GLN A 112 -7.99 -7.61 -29.66
N ALA A 113 -8.08 -6.28 -29.57
CA ALA A 113 -8.49 -5.61 -28.32
C ALA A 113 -9.85 -6.12 -27.80
N ALA A 114 -10.85 -6.27 -28.67
CA ALA A 114 -12.15 -6.84 -28.31
C ALA A 114 -12.02 -8.27 -27.75
N GLU A 115 -11.23 -9.14 -28.39
CA GLU A 115 -11.01 -10.51 -27.91
C GLU A 115 -10.41 -10.55 -26.50
N TYR A 116 -9.38 -9.75 -26.24
CA TYR A 116 -8.75 -9.67 -24.92
C TYR A 116 -9.69 -9.06 -23.87
N TYR A 117 -10.45 -8.00 -24.18
CA TYR A 117 -11.46 -7.48 -23.24
C TYR A 117 -12.57 -8.50 -22.92
N ARG A 118 -13.04 -9.28 -23.92
CA ARG A 118 -13.99 -10.40 -23.67
C ARG A 118 -13.39 -11.48 -22.76
N ARG A 119 -12.08 -11.74 -22.83
CA ARG A 119 -11.37 -12.70 -21.96
C ARG A 119 -11.16 -12.16 -20.53
N ALA A 120 -10.80 -10.88 -20.38
CA ALA A 120 -10.71 -10.23 -19.07
C ALA A 120 -12.08 -10.23 -18.36
N LEU A 121 -13.16 -9.93 -19.09
CA LEU A 121 -14.53 -10.02 -18.60
C LEU A 121 -14.93 -11.42 -18.12
N ALA A 122 -14.41 -12.49 -18.75
CA ALA A 122 -14.66 -13.86 -18.30
C ALA A 122 -14.02 -14.10 -16.92
N LEU A 123 -12.74 -13.75 -16.74
CA LEU A 123 -12.03 -13.87 -15.46
C LEU A 123 -12.68 -13.04 -14.33
N MET A 124 -13.14 -11.82 -14.64
CA MET A 124 -13.89 -10.99 -13.68
C MET A 124 -15.23 -11.62 -13.27
N ARG A 125 -15.92 -12.31 -14.20
CA ARG A 125 -17.20 -12.99 -13.92
C ARG A 125 -17.03 -14.30 -13.16
N GLU A 126 -15.95 -15.03 -13.41
CA GLU A 126 -15.59 -16.22 -12.64
C GLU A 126 -15.26 -15.87 -11.18
N ASN A 127 -14.74 -14.66 -10.95
CA ASN A 127 -14.41 -14.11 -9.63
C ASN A 127 -15.35 -12.96 -9.21
N ALA A 128 -16.63 -12.99 -9.61
CA ALA A 128 -17.55 -11.84 -9.52
C ALA A 128 -17.69 -11.24 -8.10
N ASP A 129 -17.57 -12.03 -7.04
CA ASP A 129 -17.64 -11.57 -5.65
C ASP A 129 -16.51 -10.58 -5.28
N GLY A 130 -15.41 -10.56 -6.05
CA GLY A 130 -14.27 -9.63 -5.89
C GLY A 130 -14.37 -8.33 -6.68
N TYR A 131 -15.40 -8.14 -7.51
CA TYR A 131 -15.53 -6.97 -8.38
C TYR A 131 -16.87 -6.25 -8.18
N ASP A 132 -16.85 -4.93 -8.35
CA ASP A 132 -18.09 -4.16 -8.46
C ASP A 132 -18.85 -4.57 -9.75
N PRO A 133 -20.17 -4.85 -9.69
CA PRO A 133 -20.99 -5.03 -10.89
C PRO A 133 -20.83 -3.91 -11.94
N GLU A 134 -20.57 -2.66 -11.52
CA GLU A 134 -20.28 -1.55 -12.44
C GLU A 134 -18.97 -1.75 -13.21
N ALA A 135 -17.94 -2.34 -12.60
CA ALA A 135 -16.67 -2.66 -13.27
C ALA A 135 -16.82 -3.80 -14.28
N ILE A 136 -17.60 -4.84 -13.93
CA ILE A 136 -17.96 -5.93 -14.86
C ILE A 136 -18.76 -5.38 -16.04
N ASP A 137 -19.68 -4.45 -15.80
CA ASP A 137 -20.45 -3.82 -16.88
C ASP A 137 -19.60 -2.89 -17.76
N TRP A 138 -18.70 -2.10 -17.16
CA TRP A 138 -17.76 -1.28 -17.90
C TRP A 138 -16.88 -2.11 -18.83
N MET A 139 -16.34 -3.24 -18.34
CA MET A 139 -15.54 -4.18 -19.15
C MET A 139 -16.35 -4.77 -20.31
N ARG A 140 -17.65 -5.07 -20.10
CA ARG A 140 -18.58 -5.47 -21.18
C ARG A 140 -18.74 -4.38 -22.23
N GLN A 141 -19.12 -3.16 -21.81
CA GLN A 141 -19.33 -2.04 -22.73
C GLN A 141 -18.04 -1.69 -23.50
N LYS A 142 -16.88 -1.77 -22.84
CA LYS A 142 -15.57 -1.57 -23.45
C LYS A 142 -15.30 -2.59 -24.56
N ALA A 143 -15.53 -3.89 -24.31
CA ALA A 143 -15.41 -4.94 -25.32
C ALA A 143 -16.34 -4.68 -26.53
N GLU A 144 -17.62 -4.42 -26.28
CA GLU A 144 -18.61 -4.12 -27.32
C GLU A 144 -18.24 -2.87 -28.15
N SER A 145 -17.65 -1.84 -27.53
CA SER A 145 -17.21 -0.62 -28.22
C SER A 145 -16.04 -0.86 -29.18
N MET A 146 -15.21 -1.88 -28.94
CA MET A 146 -14.12 -2.27 -29.85
C MET A 146 -14.66 -2.93 -31.12
N GLU A 147 -15.76 -3.68 -31.02
CA GLU A 147 -16.39 -4.39 -32.14
C GLU A 147 -17.21 -3.46 -33.05
N GLN A 148 -17.84 -2.42 -32.48
CA GLN A 148 -18.72 -1.50 -33.21
C GLN A 148 -17.99 -0.54 -34.17
N ASN A 149 -16.66 -0.46 -34.09
CA ASN A 149 -15.83 0.37 -34.96
C ASN A 149 -14.49 -0.36 -35.22
N PRO A 150 -14.45 -1.35 -36.13
CA PRO A 150 -13.35 -2.32 -36.27
C PRO A 150 -12.20 -1.90 -37.20
#